data_AF-A0A9J6GPE8-F1
#
_entry.id   AF-A0A9J6GPE8-F1
#
_cell.length_a   1.000
_cell.length_b   1.000
_cell.length_c   1.000
_cell.angle_alpha   90.00
_cell.angle_beta   90.00
_cell.angle_gamma   90.00
#
_symmetry.space_group_name_H-M   'P 1'
#
loop_
_entity.id
_entity.type
_entity.pdbx_description
1 polymer ?
#
loop_
_entity_poly.entity_id
_entity_poly.type
_entity_poly.pdbx_seq_one_letter_code
_entity_poly.pdbx_strand_id
1 'polypeptide(L)'
;MKPSMKYVANMHGNEVVGKELMLHLAAHLINGYDYDPRIRWLLDNTNVHLMPSMNPDGMSISREGQCVGLRGRYNSAGVDLNRNFPDPSHTVRSVEQPETTAVRKWIDTIPFVLSGNLHGGAMLVRYPYDDTYGQATVESRTPDDDVFQHLARTYSLNHPTMRRFSCESQTYHDGIVNGAKWYPFKGDMPDYTYVQAGCMEVTLELSCCKYPLSYQLRRFWTDNMKPLIKLLEESHRGLRGVISDEAGYPVTNAKLMVKGRYMPFRTSHKGEYWRILLPGRYTLMASSPEHNELEVPVEIIEGQTTVVNITLIRKVRSYYPGAGVNNVNAEKSGPTFANLYSNVKPNLEDDVDTTDNSLSAPNFNNLEPSLSRARATFTGARYSDYEDIPAERRSYPFAASSPTGTAAIQRRTSVDDEPEFLEDTQLEDPLNYSSPVTAVRSTTPTPLNPPAWPVAKLRTHRW
;
A
#
# COMPACT_ATOMS: atom_id res chain seq x y z
N MET A 1 0.66 -17.84 -16.98
CA MET A 1 0.57 -16.43 -16.59
C MET A 1 -0.41 -16.28 -15.43
N LYS A 2 0.09 -15.96 -14.24
CA LYS A 2 -0.72 -15.72 -13.01
C LYS A 2 -0.50 -14.28 -12.54
N PRO A 3 -1.54 -13.44 -12.37
CA PRO A 3 -1.36 -12.13 -11.75
C PRO A 3 -0.84 -12.29 -10.32
N SER A 4 -0.04 -11.33 -9.87
CA SER A 4 0.41 -11.27 -8.48
C SER A 4 -0.40 -10.22 -7.73
N MET A 5 -0.97 -10.59 -6.59
CA MET A 5 -1.70 -9.70 -5.70
C MET A 5 -1.07 -9.74 -4.31
N LYS A 6 -0.99 -8.60 -3.64
CA LYS A 6 -0.55 -8.51 -2.25
C LYS A 6 -1.59 -7.92 -1.32
N TYR A 7 -1.62 -8.41 -0.09
CA TYR A 7 -2.20 -7.68 1.03
C TYR A 7 -1.10 -7.32 2.03
N VAL A 8 -1.13 -6.10 2.52
CA VAL A 8 -0.22 -5.57 3.55
C VAL A 8 -1.04 -5.07 4.71
N ALA A 9 -0.72 -5.50 5.92
CA ALA A 9 -1.42 -5.08 7.12
C ALA A 9 -0.46 -4.57 8.20
N ASN A 10 -1.04 -3.82 9.14
CA ASN A 10 -0.37 -3.43 10.38
C ASN A 10 0.94 -2.67 10.10
N MET A 11 0.88 -1.74 9.13
CA MET A 11 1.95 -0.75 8.91
C MET A 11 1.95 0.31 10.02
N HIS A 12 0.78 0.61 10.58
CA HIS A 12 0.68 1.17 11.91
C HIS A 12 0.50 0.02 12.91
N GLY A 13 1.45 -0.12 13.83
CA GLY A 13 1.51 -1.28 14.72
C GLY A 13 0.29 -1.41 15.65
N ASN A 14 -0.38 -0.31 15.99
CA ASN A 14 -1.58 -0.31 16.82
C ASN A 14 -2.90 -0.54 16.06
N GLU A 15 -2.85 -0.73 14.75
CA GLU A 15 -4.01 -1.01 13.90
C GLU A 15 -4.03 -2.50 13.56
N VAL A 16 -4.66 -3.29 14.43
CA VAL A 16 -4.36 -4.73 14.57
C VAL A 16 -5.31 -5.64 13.79
N VAL A 17 -6.53 -5.17 13.48
CA VAL A 17 -7.53 -6.01 12.82
C VAL A 17 -7.00 -6.59 11.51
N GLY A 18 -6.33 -5.78 10.68
CA GLY A 18 -5.75 -6.22 9.42
C GLY A 18 -4.76 -7.38 9.59
N LYS A 19 -3.91 -7.35 10.63
CA LYS A 19 -2.94 -8.42 10.91
C LYS A 19 -3.62 -9.76 11.11
N GLU A 20 -4.62 -9.79 11.99
CA GLU A 20 -5.35 -11.01 12.31
C GLU A 20 -6.17 -11.52 11.11
N LEU A 21 -6.75 -10.60 10.32
CA LEU A 21 -7.43 -10.96 9.07
C LEU A 21 -6.49 -11.61 8.07
N MET A 22 -5.24 -11.15 7.93
CA MET A 22 -4.26 -11.78 7.04
C MET A 22 -3.90 -13.20 7.47
N LEU A 23 -3.74 -13.43 8.77
CA LEU A 23 -3.50 -14.77 9.31
C LEU A 23 -4.70 -15.70 9.07
N HIS A 24 -5.93 -15.19 9.28
CA HIS A 24 -7.15 -15.97 9.03
C HIS A 24 -7.39 -16.22 7.55
N LEU A 25 -7.08 -15.24 6.68
CA LEU A 25 -7.15 -15.40 5.23
C LEU A 25 -6.18 -16.48 4.75
N ALA A 26 -4.94 -16.49 5.24
CA ALA A 26 -3.97 -17.53 4.93
C ALA A 26 -4.51 -18.92 5.31
N ALA A 27 -5.03 -19.08 6.53
CA ALA A 27 -5.62 -20.33 6.98
C ALA A 27 -6.86 -20.73 6.14
N HIS A 28 -7.71 -19.78 5.78
CA HIS A 28 -8.90 -20.03 4.96
C HIS A 28 -8.54 -20.49 3.55
N LEU A 29 -7.57 -19.84 2.91
CA LEU A 29 -7.09 -20.20 1.57
C LEU A 29 -6.47 -21.61 1.56
N ILE A 30 -5.59 -21.91 2.52
CA ILE A 30 -4.92 -23.21 2.62
C ILE A 30 -5.93 -24.32 2.91
N ASN A 31 -6.78 -24.15 3.92
CA ASN A 31 -7.76 -25.17 4.30
C ASN A 31 -8.88 -25.32 3.25
N GLY A 32 -9.13 -24.29 2.44
CA GLY A 32 -10.13 -24.31 1.39
C GLY A 32 -9.69 -24.99 0.10
N TYR A 33 -8.37 -25.15 -0.14
CA TYR A 33 -7.86 -25.63 -1.44
C TYR A 33 -8.41 -27.00 -1.87
N ASP A 34 -8.59 -27.92 -0.93
CA ASP A 34 -9.07 -29.28 -1.23
C ASP A 34 -10.61 -29.39 -1.28
N TYR A 35 -11.34 -28.38 -0.81
CA TYR A 35 -12.79 -28.49 -0.56
C TYR A 35 -13.64 -27.41 -1.24
N ASP A 36 -13.09 -26.22 -1.48
CA ASP A 36 -13.78 -25.11 -2.12
C ASP A 36 -13.21 -24.90 -3.54
N PRO A 37 -13.97 -25.23 -4.61
CA PRO A 37 -13.54 -25.04 -5.99
C PRO A 37 -13.16 -23.60 -6.34
N ARG A 38 -13.78 -22.62 -5.68
CA ARG A 38 -13.48 -21.19 -5.89
C ARG A 38 -12.10 -20.86 -5.35
N ILE A 39 -11.78 -21.33 -4.14
CA ILE A 39 -10.45 -21.13 -3.52
C ILE A 39 -9.37 -21.89 -4.29
N ARG A 40 -9.64 -23.13 -4.71
CA ARG A 40 -8.73 -23.90 -5.57
C ARG A 40 -8.40 -23.12 -6.83
N TRP A 41 -9.42 -22.68 -7.57
CA TRP A 41 -9.22 -21.90 -8.78
C TRP A 41 -8.39 -20.64 -8.53
N LEU A 42 -8.65 -19.94 -7.42
CA LEU A 42 -7.93 -18.74 -7.03
C LEU A 42 -6.43 -19.01 -6.81
N LEU A 43 -6.09 -20.04 -6.04
CA LEU A 43 -4.69 -20.40 -5.75
C LEU A 43 -3.98 -21.03 -6.96
N ASP A 44 -4.72 -21.73 -7.82
CA ASP A 44 -4.19 -22.27 -9.07
C ASP A 44 -3.89 -21.16 -10.09
N ASN A 45 -4.57 -20.02 -10.02
CA ASN A 45 -4.50 -18.97 -11.05
C ASN A 45 -3.90 -17.63 -10.57
N THR A 46 -3.71 -17.41 -9.27
CA THR A 46 -3.14 -16.17 -8.70
C THR A 46 -1.90 -16.46 -7.87
N ASN A 47 -0.89 -15.58 -7.94
CA ASN A 47 0.16 -15.53 -6.92
C ASN A 47 -0.31 -14.61 -5.78
N VAL A 48 -0.73 -15.20 -4.67
CA VAL A 48 -1.24 -14.46 -3.50
C VAL A 48 -0.12 -14.24 -2.51
N HIS A 49 0.15 -12.98 -2.16
CA HIS A 49 1.14 -12.63 -1.15
C HIS A 49 0.47 -11.94 0.04
N LEU A 50 0.74 -12.41 1.25
CA LEU A 50 0.17 -11.87 2.47
C LEU A 50 1.30 -11.41 3.40
N MET A 51 1.27 -10.14 3.79
CA MET A 51 2.15 -9.55 4.80
C MET A 51 1.30 -9.15 6.02
N PRO A 52 1.17 -10.02 7.04
CA PRO A 52 0.34 -9.71 8.21
C PRO A 52 0.81 -8.51 9.03
N SER A 53 2.11 -8.21 9.00
CA SER A 53 2.68 -7.12 9.80
C SER A 53 3.85 -6.48 9.07
N MET A 54 3.65 -5.25 8.61
CA MET A 54 4.75 -4.41 8.11
C MET A 54 5.52 -3.74 9.26
N ASN A 55 4.87 -3.42 10.39
CA ASN A 55 5.47 -2.78 11.55
C ASN A 55 5.36 -3.65 12.82
N PRO A 56 6.12 -4.76 12.91
CA PRO A 56 6.07 -5.64 14.08
C PRO A 56 6.58 -4.96 15.36
N ASP A 57 7.51 -4.02 15.25
CA ASP A 57 8.08 -3.28 16.38
C ASP A 57 7.02 -2.40 17.06
N GLY A 58 6.29 -1.60 16.28
CA GLY A 58 5.18 -0.79 16.77
C GLY A 58 4.08 -1.65 17.42
N MET A 59 3.76 -2.79 16.79
CA MET A 59 2.75 -3.73 17.31
C MET A 59 3.15 -4.31 18.68
N SER A 60 4.43 -4.58 18.91
CA SER A 60 4.94 -5.16 20.17
C SER A 60 4.68 -4.24 21.39
N ILE A 61 4.57 -2.93 21.17
CA ILE A 61 4.34 -1.94 22.24
C ILE A 61 2.89 -1.45 22.31
N SER A 62 2.04 -1.83 21.35
CA SER A 62 0.60 -1.56 21.33
C SER A 62 -0.14 -2.33 22.42
N ARG A 63 -1.36 -1.89 22.76
CA ARG A 63 -2.17 -2.47 23.84
C ARG A 63 -3.56 -2.84 23.37
N GLU A 64 -3.94 -4.09 23.61
CA GLU A 64 -5.29 -4.58 23.32
C GLU A 64 -6.35 -3.76 24.06
N GLY A 65 -7.47 -3.48 23.39
CA GLY A 65 -8.54 -2.63 23.90
C GLY A 65 -8.30 -1.13 23.71
N GLN A 66 -7.11 -0.72 23.25
CA GLN A 66 -6.84 0.68 22.96
C GLN A 66 -7.39 1.06 21.58
N CYS A 67 -8.59 1.66 21.58
CA CYS A 67 -9.26 2.06 20.34
C CYS A 67 -8.70 3.33 19.70
N VAL A 68 -8.12 4.23 20.49
CA VAL A 68 -7.64 5.56 20.04
C VAL A 68 -6.20 5.84 20.51
N GLY A 69 -5.57 6.84 19.90
CA GLY A 69 -4.20 7.27 20.21
C GLY A 69 -3.12 6.68 19.31
N LEU A 70 -1.86 7.01 19.65
CA LEU A 70 -0.68 6.81 18.79
C LEU A 70 0.31 5.75 19.31
N ARG A 71 0.06 5.16 20.48
CA ARG A 71 0.98 4.20 21.10
C ARG A 71 1.16 2.95 20.21
N GLY A 72 2.36 2.80 19.64
CA GLY A 72 2.71 1.72 18.72
C GLY A 72 2.28 1.94 17.28
N ARG A 73 1.82 3.15 16.92
CA ARG A 73 1.57 3.54 15.52
C ARG A 73 2.87 3.55 14.72
N TYR A 74 3.85 4.30 15.19
CA TYR A 74 5.15 4.50 14.54
C TYR A 74 6.03 3.24 14.64
N ASN A 75 7.08 3.15 13.82
CA ASN A 75 8.09 2.10 13.93
C ASN A 75 9.01 2.32 15.16
N SER A 76 10.04 1.47 15.35
CA SER A 76 10.96 1.57 16.49
C SER A 76 11.77 2.88 16.53
N ALA A 77 11.93 3.57 15.40
CA ALA A 77 12.58 4.88 15.31
C ALA A 77 11.62 6.07 15.53
N GLY A 78 10.34 5.82 15.80
CA GLY A 78 9.33 6.87 15.95
C GLY A 78 8.87 7.51 14.63
N VAL A 79 9.09 6.84 13.49
CA VAL A 79 8.69 7.32 12.16
C VAL A 79 7.37 6.70 11.73
N ASP A 80 6.51 7.52 11.12
CA ASP A 80 5.29 7.06 10.44
C ASP A 80 5.65 6.43 9.10
N LEU A 81 5.50 5.11 8.99
CA LEU A 81 5.81 4.38 7.76
C LEU A 81 4.90 4.81 6.60
N ASN A 82 3.69 5.29 6.87
CA ASN A 82 2.77 5.81 5.84
C ASN A 82 2.98 7.31 5.54
N ARG A 83 4.15 7.86 5.91
CA ARG A 83 4.69 9.16 5.50
C ARG A 83 6.14 9.06 5.01
N ASN A 84 6.65 7.83 4.87
CA ASN A 84 8.07 7.56 4.65
C ASN A 84 8.39 7.05 3.23
N PHE A 85 7.38 6.79 2.40
CA PHE A 85 7.60 6.39 1.01
C PHE A 85 8.04 7.58 0.14
N PRO A 86 8.84 7.35 -0.92
CA PRO A 86 9.24 8.40 -1.84
C PRO A 86 8.06 9.02 -2.56
N ASP A 87 7.93 10.33 -2.41
CA ASP A 87 6.93 11.14 -3.10
C ASP A 87 7.61 12.35 -3.75
N PRO A 88 7.53 12.54 -5.07
CA PRO A 88 8.18 13.66 -5.76
C PRO A 88 7.66 15.04 -5.34
N SER A 89 6.45 15.14 -4.79
CA SER A 89 5.88 16.37 -4.24
C SER A 89 6.38 16.64 -2.80
N HIS A 90 7.03 15.67 -2.17
CA HIS A 90 7.49 15.71 -0.78
C HIS A 90 8.96 16.15 -0.69
N THR A 91 9.16 17.44 -0.40
CA THR A 91 10.47 18.11 -0.36
C THR A 91 11.23 17.87 0.94
N VAL A 92 10.54 17.61 2.06
CA VAL A 92 11.13 17.29 3.36
C VAL A 92 10.86 15.83 3.66
N ARG A 93 11.90 14.98 3.59
CA ARG A 93 11.73 13.54 3.82
C ARG A 93 12.41 13.13 5.12
N SER A 94 11.68 12.38 5.94
CA SER A 94 12.31 11.60 7.01
C SER A 94 13.28 10.58 6.40
N VAL A 95 14.29 10.18 7.18
CA VAL A 95 15.21 9.12 6.76
C VAL A 95 14.39 7.88 6.41
N GLU A 96 14.68 7.26 5.27
CA GLU A 96 13.98 6.03 4.89
C GLU A 96 14.22 4.93 5.92
N GLN A 97 13.12 4.30 6.36
CA GLN A 97 13.12 3.28 7.39
C GLN A 97 13.35 1.89 6.78
N PRO A 98 13.94 0.94 7.53
CA PRO A 98 14.22 -0.40 7.02
C PRO A 98 12.96 -1.14 6.53
N GLU A 99 11.81 -0.94 7.18
CA GLU A 99 10.53 -1.51 6.76
C GLU A 99 10.11 -0.95 5.39
N THR A 100 10.22 0.37 5.20
CA THR A 100 9.93 1.04 3.93
C THR A 100 10.86 0.53 2.82
N THR A 101 12.19 0.48 3.07
CA THR A 101 13.16 -0.05 2.10
C THR A 101 12.81 -1.50 1.69
N ALA A 102 12.44 -2.34 2.66
CA ALA A 102 12.09 -3.74 2.39
C ALA A 102 10.84 -3.85 1.50
N VAL A 103 9.79 -3.07 1.80
CA VAL A 103 8.55 -3.07 1.01
C VAL A 103 8.78 -2.48 -0.38
N ARG A 104 9.55 -1.40 -0.52
CA ARG A 104 9.92 -0.85 -1.83
C ARG A 104 10.64 -1.87 -2.69
N LYS A 105 11.66 -2.54 -2.15
CA LYS A 105 12.39 -3.60 -2.84
C LYS A 105 11.45 -4.73 -3.29
N TRP A 106 10.49 -5.08 -2.45
CA TRP A 106 9.50 -6.10 -2.77
C TRP A 106 8.57 -5.68 -3.92
N ILE A 107 8.07 -4.44 -3.90
CA ILE A 107 7.29 -3.83 -4.98
C ILE A 107 8.09 -3.80 -6.30
N ASP A 108 9.38 -3.44 -6.25
CA ASP A 108 10.25 -3.38 -7.43
C ASP A 108 10.58 -4.79 -8.01
N THR A 109 10.44 -5.85 -7.21
CA THR A 109 10.85 -7.21 -7.60
C THR A 109 9.72 -8.01 -8.24
N ILE A 110 8.47 -7.78 -7.80
CA ILE A 110 7.31 -8.57 -8.23
C ILE A 110 6.35 -7.68 -9.01
N PRO A 111 5.89 -8.09 -10.20
CA PRO A 111 4.89 -7.34 -10.97
C PRO A 111 3.51 -7.49 -10.32
N PHE A 112 3.29 -6.81 -9.20
CA PHE A 112 1.99 -6.75 -8.54
C PHE A 112 0.98 -6.02 -9.42
N VAL A 113 -0.22 -6.58 -9.51
CA VAL A 113 -1.32 -6.04 -10.32
C VAL A 113 -2.29 -5.26 -9.45
N LEU A 114 -2.58 -5.81 -8.27
CA LEU A 114 -3.55 -5.30 -7.31
C LEU A 114 -3.00 -5.47 -5.90
N SER A 115 -3.35 -4.53 -5.02
CA SER A 115 -2.97 -4.56 -3.62
C SER A 115 -4.07 -4.01 -2.72
N GLY A 116 -4.12 -4.51 -1.49
CA GLY A 116 -4.89 -3.93 -0.39
C GLY A 116 -4.00 -3.67 0.81
N ASN A 117 -4.05 -2.45 1.33
CA ASN A 117 -3.35 -2.01 2.53
C ASN A 117 -4.37 -1.87 3.68
N LEU A 118 -4.19 -2.58 4.80
CA LEU A 118 -5.20 -2.72 5.84
C LEU A 118 -4.87 -1.89 7.09
N HIS A 119 -5.81 -1.03 7.46
CA HIS A 119 -5.75 -0.04 8.53
C HIS A 119 -6.91 -0.14 9.52
N GLY A 120 -6.83 0.65 10.59
CA GLY A 120 -7.91 0.86 11.55
C GLY A 120 -7.90 2.29 12.10
N GLY A 121 -9.06 2.71 12.59
CA GLY A 121 -9.34 4.08 13.04
C GLY A 121 -10.57 4.66 12.34
N ALA A 122 -10.85 4.19 11.13
CA ALA A 122 -12.06 4.52 10.39
C ALA A 122 -12.75 3.25 9.86
N MET A 123 -13.79 3.44 9.05
CA MET A 123 -14.55 2.34 8.46
C MET A 123 -15.05 2.76 7.07
N LEU A 124 -14.20 2.56 6.07
CA LEU A 124 -14.37 2.95 4.67
C LEU A 124 -13.26 2.31 3.80
N VAL A 125 -13.35 2.48 2.48
CA VAL A 125 -12.22 2.21 1.57
C VAL A 125 -11.71 3.53 0.99
N ARG A 126 -10.45 3.82 1.28
CA ARG A 126 -9.73 4.97 0.73
C ARG A 126 -9.02 4.57 -0.57
N TYR A 127 -9.12 5.40 -1.60
CA TYR A 127 -8.48 5.17 -2.88
C TYR A 127 -7.66 6.38 -3.36
N PRO A 128 -6.58 6.15 -4.13
CA PRO A 128 -5.70 7.19 -4.65
C PRO A 128 -6.40 8.33 -5.43
N TYR A 129 -5.78 9.51 -5.54
CA TYR A 129 -4.55 9.88 -4.84
C TYR A 129 -4.81 10.30 -3.39
N ASP A 130 -3.81 10.07 -2.55
CA ASP A 130 -3.77 10.40 -1.14
C ASP A 130 -3.20 11.81 -0.89
N ASP A 131 -2.48 12.38 -1.86
CA ASP A 131 -1.98 13.76 -1.87
C ASP A 131 -2.73 14.67 -2.86
N THR A 132 -2.68 16.00 -2.60
CA THR A 132 -3.00 17.03 -3.59
C THR A 132 -1.74 17.79 -4.00
N TYR A 133 -1.69 18.31 -5.22
CA TYR A 133 -0.74 19.39 -5.54
C TYR A 133 -1.20 20.70 -4.86
N GLY A 134 -1.06 20.78 -3.53
CA GLY A 134 -1.54 21.90 -2.70
C GLY A 134 -1.80 21.48 -1.25
N GLN A 135 -2.49 22.35 -0.50
CA GLN A 135 -2.94 22.09 0.88
C GLN A 135 -4.47 21.97 1.00
N ALA A 136 -5.19 21.91 -0.13
CA ALA A 136 -6.64 21.87 -0.11
C ALA A 136 -7.16 20.43 0.03
N THR A 137 -8.12 20.20 0.92
CA THR A 137 -8.87 18.93 1.03
C THR A 137 -9.85 18.82 -0.14
N VAL A 138 -9.33 18.46 -1.31
CA VAL A 138 -10.10 18.29 -2.55
C VAL A 138 -9.80 16.96 -3.21
N GLU A 139 -10.68 16.52 -4.09
CA GLU A 139 -10.50 15.26 -4.82
C GLU A 139 -9.28 15.33 -5.76
N SER A 140 -8.36 14.38 -5.60
CA SER A 140 -7.16 14.23 -6.42
C SER A 140 -7.27 12.95 -7.24
N ARG A 141 -7.78 13.08 -8.46
CA ARG A 141 -8.12 11.92 -9.31
C ARG A 141 -6.90 11.32 -9.98
N THR A 142 -6.86 9.99 -10.02
CA THR A 142 -5.88 9.29 -10.85
C THR A 142 -6.34 9.19 -12.32
N PRO A 143 -5.45 8.88 -13.27
CA PRO A 143 -5.84 8.49 -14.62
C PRO A 143 -6.75 7.25 -14.71
N ASP A 144 -6.86 6.48 -13.62
CA ASP A 144 -7.64 5.24 -13.50
C ASP A 144 -8.68 5.33 -12.37
N ASP A 145 -9.18 6.54 -12.12
CA ASP A 145 -10.14 6.84 -11.05
C ASP A 145 -11.40 5.95 -11.11
N ASP A 146 -11.88 5.65 -12.32
CA ASP A 146 -13.01 4.74 -12.54
C ASP A 146 -12.73 3.32 -12.00
N VAL A 147 -11.52 2.81 -12.26
CA VAL A 147 -11.07 1.49 -11.79
C VAL A 147 -10.88 1.51 -10.28
N PHE A 148 -10.26 2.54 -9.72
CA PHE A 148 -10.07 2.66 -8.27
C PHE A 148 -11.38 2.75 -7.51
N GLN A 149 -12.34 3.53 -7.99
CA GLN A 149 -13.67 3.57 -7.40
C GLN A 149 -14.36 2.20 -7.49
N HIS A 150 -14.22 1.46 -8.60
CA HIS A 150 -14.75 0.11 -8.72
C HIS A 150 -14.11 -0.88 -7.74
N LEU A 151 -12.79 -0.85 -7.60
CA LEU A 151 -12.06 -1.69 -6.63
C LEU A 151 -12.48 -1.38 -5.19
N ALA A 152 -12.61 -0.09 -4.87
CA ALA A 152 -13.07 0.36 -3.56
C ALA A 152 -14.51 -0.12 -3.28
N ARG A 153 -15.43 0.06 -4.23
CA ARG A 153 -16.82 -0.44 -4.14
C ARG A 153 -16.89 -1.95 -4.04
N THR A 154 -16.00 -2.68 -4.72
CA THR A 154 -15.96 -4.14 -4.68
C THR A 154 -15.78 -4.63 -3.25
N TYR A 155 -14.91 -3.97 -2.47
CA TYR A 155 -14.75 -4.29 -1.07
C TYR A 155 -15.91 -3.74 -0.21
N SER A 156 -16.20 -2.44 -0.29
CA SER A 156 -17.15 -1.79 0.61
C SER A 156 -18.59 -2.32 0.49
N LEU A 157 -19.03 -2.64 -0.73
CA LEU A 157 -20.38 -3.15 -0.99
C LEU A 157 -20.53 -4.63 -0.62
N ASN A 158 -19.42 -5.37 -0.50
CA ASN A 158 -19.44 -6.76 -0.03
C ASN A 158 -19.22 -6.88 1.48
N HIS A 159 -18.76 -5.82 2.15
CA HIS A 159 -18.72 -5.72 3.61
C HIS A 159 -20.12 -5.38 4.15
N PRO A 160 -20.62 -6.05 5.20
CA PRO A 160 -22.02 -5.94 5.63
C PRO A 160 -22.42 -4.55 6.12
N THR A 161 -21.49 -3.80 6.69
CA THR A 161 -21.76 -2.47 7.26
C THR A 161 -21.05 -1.33 6.54
N MET A 162 -20.08 -1.61 5.65
CA MET A 162 -19.14 -0.56 5.21
C MET A 162 -19.79 0.55 4.40
N ARG A 163 -20.77 0.16 3.60
CA ARG A 163 -21.55 1.08 2.79
C ARG A 163 -22.38 2.10 3.59
N ARG A 164 -22.77 1.79 4.84
CA ARG A 164 -23.85 2.49 5.55
C ARG A 164 -23.45 3.04 6.92
N PHE A 165 -22.27 2.71 7.39
CA PHE A 165 -21.78 3.09 8.70
C PHE A 165 -20.51 3.91 8.53
N SER A 166 -20.23 4.80 9.48
CA SER A 166 -19.01 5.59 9.56
C SER A 166 -18.66 5.74 11.04
N CYS A 167 -17.37 5.76 11.34
CA CYS A 167 -16.86 6.07 12.68
C CYS A 167 -16.84 7.57 12.95
N GLU A 168 -17.02 8.36 11.90
CA GLU A 168 -16.92 9.81 11.90
C GLU A 168 -18.32 10.42 11.77
N SER A 169 -18.41 11.73 12.05
CA SER A 169 -19.64 12.50 11.81
C SER A 169 -20.00 12.58 10.33
N GLN A 170 -19.01 12.40 9.45
CA GLN A 170 -19.17 12.43 8.01
C GLN A 170 -19.68 11.09 7.47
N THR A 171 -20.51 11.16 6.44
CA THR A 171 -21.00 9.99 5.71
C THR A 171 -20.27 9.84 4.39
N TYR A 172 -19.82 8.62 4.08
CA TYR A 172 -19.15 8.29 2.83
C TYR A 172 -20.10 7.53 1.92
N HIS A 173 -20.42 8.11 0.76
CA HIS A 173 -21.27 7.45 -0.21
C HIS A 173 -20.64 6.12 -0.64
N ASP A 174 -21.42 5.05 -0.58
CA ASP A 174 -20.98 3.66 -0.79
C ASP A 174 -19.82 3.18 0.10
N GLY A 175 -19.48 3.91 1.17
CA GLY A 175 -18.37 3.55 2.07
C GLY A 175 -16.99 3.68 1.41
N ILE A 176 -16.84 4.59 0.44
CA ILE A 176 -15.55 4.87 -0.22
C ILE A 176 -15.22 6.36 -0.17
N VAL A 177 -13.94 6.70 -0.25
CA VAL A 177 -13.49 8.09 -0.33
C VAL A 177 -12.17 8.22 -1.09
N ASN A 178 -12.03 9.25 -1.92
CA ASN A 178 -10.73 9.64 -2.46
C ASN A 178 -9.84 10.13 -1.33
N GLY A 179 -8.57 9.73 -1.32
CA GLY A 179 -7.72 9.93 -0.18
C GLY A 179 -7.44 11.39 0.17
N ALA A 180 -7.11 12.17 -0.84
CA ALA A 180 -6.88 13.61 -0.73
C ALA A 180 -8.14 14.39 -0.32
N LYS A 181 -9.32 13.93 -0.75
CA LYS A 181 -10.61 14.52 -0.35
C LYS A 181 -10.92 14.28 1.12
N TRP A 182 -10.52 13.13 1.67
CA TRP A 182 -10.73 12.82 3.08
C TRP A 182 -9.79 13.67 3.95
N TYR A 183 -8.48 13.51 3.74
CA TYR A 183 -7.44 14.40 4.25
C TYR A 183 -6.13 14.11 3.48
N PRO A 184 -5.48 15.14 2.89
CA PRO A 184 -4.32 14.93 2.06
C PRO A 184 -3.06 14.69 2.89
N PHE A 185 -2.22 13.76 2.44
CA PHE A 185 -0.87 13.58 2.97
C PHE A 185 0.08 12.96 1.97
N LYS A 186 1.38 13.10 2.24
CA LYS A 186 2.47 12.73 1.34
C LYS A 186 3.26 11.54 1.84
N GLY A 187 3.89 10.82 0.90
CA GLY A 187 4.80 9.72 1.21
C GLY A 187 4.10 8.47 1.72
N ASP A 188 2.89 8.20 1.22
CA ASP A 188 2.12 7.01 1.50
C ASP A 188 2.49 5.82 0.60
N MET A 189 2.16 4.61 1.05
CA MET A 189 2.43 3.39 0.29
C MET A 189 1.52 3.17 -0.92
N PRO A 190 0.19 3.44 -0.86
CA PRO A 190 -0.71 3.25 -1.99
C PRO A 190 -0.33 4.06 -3.24
N ASP A 191 -0.12 5.36 -3.11
CA ASP A 191 0.26 6.24 -4.22
C ASP A 191 1.64 5.86 -4.77
N TYR A 192 2.61 5.57 -3.89
CA TYR A 192 3.91 5.06 -4.31
C TYR A 192 3.78 3.77 -5.13
N THR A 193 2.98 2.81 -4.66
CA THR A 193 2.75 1.52 -5.33
C THR A 193 2.17 1.71 -6.73
N TYR A 194 1.23 2.65 -6.87
CA TYR A 194 0.60 2.96 -8.14
C TYR A 194 1.55 3.67 -9.10
N VAL A 195 2.25 4.71 -8.64
CA VAL A 195 3.16 5.52 -9.48
C VAL A 195 4.41 4.73 -9.87
N GLN A 196 4.97 3.94 -8.95
CA GLN A 196 6.22 3.22 -9.17
C GLN A 196 6.02 1.97 -10.05
N ALA A 197 4.97 1.18 -9.77
CA ALA A 197 4.82 -0.15 -10.35
C ALA A 197 3.57 -0.29 -11.25
N GLY A 198 2.66 0.68 -11.26
CA GLY A 198 1.36 0.54 -11.91
C GLY A 198 0.42 -0.44 -11.21
N CYS A 199 0.78 -0.89 -9.99
CA CYS A 199 -0.03 -1.77 -9.15
C CYS A 199 -1.14 -0.93 -8.50
N MET A 200 -2.39 -1.37 -8.64
CA MET A 200 -3.52 -0.63 -8.09
C MET A 200 -3.68 -0.99 -6.61
N GLU A 201 -3.34 -0.08 -5.70
CA GLU A 201 -3.48 -0.29 -4.26
C GLU A 201 -4.62 0.54 -3.69
N VAL A 202 -5.49 -0.10 -2.89
CA VAL A 202 -6.53 0.58 -2.09
C VAL A 202 -6.24 0.42 -0.61
N THR A 203 -6.66 1.40 0.19
CA THR A 203 -6.52 1.38 1.65
C THR A 203 -7.84 1.00 2.30
N LEU A 204 -7.84 -0.07 3.08
CA LEU A 204 -9.00 -0.67 3.71
C LEU A 204 -9.03 -0.30 5.20
N GLU A 205 -9.91 0.62 5.58
CA GLU A 205 -10.14 1.01 6.97
C GLU A 205 -11.21 0.09 7.57
N LEU A 206 -10.81 -0.79 8.49
CA LEU A 206 -11.61 -1.97 8.83
C LEU A 206 -12.46 -1.80 10.10
N SER A 207 -12.09 -0.86 10.98
CA SER A 207 -12.63 -0.77 12.32
C SER A 207 -12.40 0.60 12.94
N CYS A 208 -13.41 1.16 13.62
CA CYS A 208 -13.24 2.39 14.40
C CYS A 208 -12.21 2.22 15.52
N CYS A 209 -12.24 1.07 16.18
CA CYS A 209 -11.27 0.74 17.21
C CYS A 209 -9.99 0.24 16.54
N LYS A 210 -8.86 0.91 16.77
CA LYS A 210 -7.55 0.51 16.21
C LYS A 210 -7.09 -0.86 16.73
N TYR A 211 -7.18 -1.06 18.05
CA TYR A 211 -6.86 -2.35 18.68
C TYR A 211 -8.04 -2.87 19.53
N PRO A 212 -9.03 -3.54 18.91
CA PRO A 212 -10.17 -4.11 19.61
C PRO A 212 -9.78 -5.32 20.47
N LEU A 213 -10.69 -5.70 21.38
CA LEU A 213 -10.55 -6.91 22.19
C LEU A 213 -10.71 -8.18 21.32
N SER A 214 -9.90 -9.18 21.60
CA SER A 214 -9.75 -10.44 20.86
C SER A 214 -11.05 -11.23 20.67
N TYR A 215 -12.02 -11.11 21.57
CA TYR A 215 -13.33 -11.77 21.41
C TYR A 215 -14.09 -11.26 20.16
N GLN A 216 -13.76 -10.07 19.64
CA GLN A 216 -14.39 -9.47 18.46
C GLN A 216 -13.79 -10.00 17.15
N LEU A 217 -12.63 -10.66 17.17
CA LEU A 217 -11.91 -11.10 15.95
C LEU A 217 -12.77 -11.98 15.04
N ARG A 218 -13.59 -12.86 15.63
CA ARG A 218 -14.51 -13.71 14.86
C ARG A 218 -15.50 -12.88 14.03
N ARG A 219 -15.97 -11.75 14.59
CA ARG A 219 -16.89 -10.85 13.89
C ARG A 219 -16.18 -10.14 12.74
N PHE A 220 -14.99 -9.59 12.99
CA PHE A 220 -14.18 -8.97 11.93
C PHE A 220 -13.91 -9.93 10.78
N TRP A 221 -13.52 -11.18 11.07
CA TRP A 221 -13.32 -12.19 10.04
C TRP A 221 -14.59 -12.47 9.23
N THR A 222 -15.73 -12.66 9.92
CA THR A 222 -17.01 -12.93 9.26
C THR A 222 -17.40 -11.79 8.31
N ASP A 223 -17.18 -10.56 8.73
CA ASP A 223 -17.55 -9.36 7.97
C ASP A 223 -16.60 -9.11 6.79
N ASN A 224 -15.32 -9.51 6.91
CA ASN A 224 -14.27 -9.19 5.93
C ASN A 224 -13.86 -10.35 5.01
N MET A 225 -14.19 -11.61 5.32
CA MET A 225 -13.80 -12.76 4.50
C MET A 225 -14.31 -12.63 3.06
N LYS A 226 -15.60 -12.36 2.89
CA LYS A 226 -16.20 -12.19 1.55
C LYS A 226 -15.58 -11.04 0.75
N PRO A 227 -15.49 -9.79 1.27
CA PRO A 227 -14.91 -8.69 0.52
C PRO A 227 -13.40 -8.88 0.24
N LEU A 228 -12.63 -9.52 1.13
CA LEU A 228 -11.23 -9.87 0.86
C LEU A 228 -11.09 -10.82 -0.35
N ILE A 229 -11.87 -11.91 -0.38
CA ILE A 229 -11.84 -12.83 -1.53
C ILE A 229 -12.32 -12.12 -2.80
N LYS A 230 -13.35 -11.27 -2.72
CA LYS A 230 -13.87 -10.50 -3.86
C LYS A 230 -12.84 -9.53 -4.44
N LEU A 231 -12.12 -8.80 -3.60
CA LEU A 231 -11.06 -7.92 -4.06
C LEU A 231 -9.88 -8.73 -4.66
N LEU A 232 -9.54 -9.89 -4.10
CA LEU A 232 -8.52 -10.78 -4.68
C LEU A 232 -8.89 -11.24 -6.10
N GLU A 233 -10.16 -11.55 -6.35
CA GLU A 233 -10.65 -11.91 -7.69
C GLU A 233 -10.47 -10.80 -8.73
N GLU A 234 -10.51 -9.52 -8.34
CA GLU A 234 -10.34 -8.38 -9.25
C GLU A 234 -8.94 -8.33 -9.88
N SER A 235 -7.96 -9.06 -9.34
CA SER A 235 -6.64 -9.23 -9.98
C SER A 235 -6.70 -9.89 -11.36
N HIS A 236 -7.82 -10.53 -11.70
CA HIS A 236 -8.08 -11.15 -13.02
C HIS A 236 -8.93 -10.28 -13.96
N ARG A 237 -9.40 -9.11 -13.53
CA ARG A 237 -10.20 -8.22 -14.37
C ARG A 237 -9.34 -7.51 -15.43
N GLY A 238 -9.99 -7.12 -16.53
CA GLY A 238 -9.38 -6.29 -17.56
C GLY A 238 -8.65 -7.14 -18.57
N LEU A 239 -7.35 -6.91 -18.72
CA LEU A 239 -6.54 -7.57 -19.74
C LEU A 239 -5.24 -8.14 -19.19
N ARG A 240 -4.73 -9.13 -19.93
CA ARG A 240 -3.42 -9.72 -19.72
C ARG A 240 -2.80 -10.17 -21.04
N GLY A 241 -1.49 -10.36 -21.07
CA GLY A 241 -0.82 -10.69 -22.32
C GLY A 241 0.67 -10.98 -22.18
N VAL A 242 1.28 -11.37 -23.30
CA VAL A 242 2.73 -11.46 -23.44
C VAL A 242 3.19 -10.56 -24.57
N ILE A 243 4.27 -9.80 -24.33
CA ILE A 243 5.00 -9.09 -25.39
C ILE A 243 6.21 -9.91 -25.80
N SER A 244 6.32 -10.23 -27.09
CA SER A 244 7.48 -10.86 -27.71
C SER A 244 8.08 -10.01 -28.84
N ASP A 245 9.32 -10.28 -29.21
CA ASP A 245 9.94 -9.73 -30.43
C ASP A 245 9.55 -10.56 -31.66
N GLU A 246 9.97 -10.11 -32.85
CA GLU A 246 9.69 -10.80 -34.11
C GLU A 246 10.27 -12.24 -34.20
N ALA A 247 11.23 -12.59 -33.34
CA ALA A 247 11.81 -13.92 -33.23
C ALA A 247 11.13 -14.79 -32.16
N GLY A 248 10.10 -14.26 -31.48
CA GLY A 248 9.34 -14.96 -30.45
C GLY A 248 9.96 -14.91 -29.05
N TYR A 249 11.05 -14.14 -28.85
CA TYR A 249 11.65 -13.98 -27.53
C TYR A 249 10.86 -12.95 -26.70
N PRO A 250 10.72 -13.15 -25.37
CA PRO A 250 9.98 -12.23 -24.52
C PRO A 250 10.67 -10.87 -24.44
N VAL A 251 9.90 -9.78 -24.58
CA VAL A 251 10.41 -8.42 -24.37
C VAL A 251 10.24 -8.04 -22.92
N THR A 252 11.34 -8.08 -22.17
CA THR A 252 11.37 -7.76 -20.75
C THR A 252 11.32 -6.26 -20.50
N ASN A 253 10.63 -5.83 -19.44
CA ASN A 253 10.57 -4.43 -19.02
C ASN A 253 10.09 -3.46 -20.12
N ALA A 254 9.28 -3.96 -21.07
CA ALA A 254 8.58 -3.13 -22.03
C ALA A 254 7.58 -2.24 -21.29
N LYS A 255 7.48 -0.98 -21.71
CA LYS A 255 6.54 0.00 -21.16
C LYS A 255 5.22 -0.12 -21.92
N LEU A 256 4.14 -0.34 -21.18
CA LEU A 256 2.78 -0.23 -21.67
C LEU A 256 2.10 0.99 -21.04
N MET A 257 1.16 1.56 -21.77
CA MET A 257 0.28 2.63 -21.29
C MET A 257 -1.07 2.52 -22.00
N VAL A 258 -2.16 2.92 -21.36
CA VAL A 258 -3.45 3.06 -22.03
C VAL A 258 -3.53 4.47 -22.59
N LYS A 259 -3.80 4.63 -23.89
CA LYS A 259 -3.91 5.95 -24.52
C LYS A 259 -4.97 6.79 -23.79
N GLY A 260 -4.60 8.00 -23.39
CA GLY A 260 -5.43 8.88 -22.55
C GLY A 260 -5.30 8.66 -21.04
N ARG A 261 -4.63 7.59 -20.58
CA ARG A 261 -4.29 7.38 -19.17
C ARG A 261 -2.77 7.39 -18.99
N TYR A 262 -2.24 8.51 -18.50
CA TYR A 262 -0.80 8.74 -18.33
C TYR A 262 -0.21 8.01 -17.11
N MET A 263 -0.44 6.70 -17.00
CA MET A 263 0.17 5.85 -15.98
C MET A 263 0.76 4.59 -16.61
N PRO A 264 2.09 4.48 -16.73
CA PRO A 264 2.71 3.33 -17.35
C PRO A 264 2.75 2.11 -16.43
N PHE A 265 2.70 0.93 -17.03
CA PHE A 265 2.96 -0.35 -16.39
C PHE A 265 3.93 -1.15 -17.27
N ARG A 266 4.51 -2.23 -16.73
CA ARG A 266 5.67 -2.89 -17.36
C ARG A 266 5.47 -4.39 -17.49
N THR A 267 6.13 -4.97 -18.49
CA THR A 267 6.21 -6.42 -18.63
C THR A 267 7.17 -7.04 -17.61
N SER A 268 6.87 -8.28 -17.22
CA SER A 268 7.74 -9.13 -16.41
C SER A 268 8.99 -9.57 -17.18
N HIS A 269 9.89 -10.30 -16.52
CA HIS A 269 11.04 -10.95 -17.15
C HIS A 269 10.65 -12.02 -18.19
N LYS A 270 9.38 -12.44 -18.24
CA LYS A 270 8.82 -13.34 -19.25
C LYS A 270 8.01 -12.61 -20.32
N GLY A 271 8.05 -11.27 -20.33
CA GLY A 271 7.24 -10.45 -21.24
C GLY A 271 5.76 -10.39 -20.85
N GLU A 272 5.37 -10.99 -19.72
CA GLU A 272 3.97 -11.03 -19.25
C GLU A 272 3.53 -9.67 -18.71
N TYR A 273 2.30 -9.27 -18.96
CA TYR A 273 1.70 -8.06 -18.39
C TYR A 273 0.23 -8.26 -18.04
N TRP A 274 -0.26 -7.41 -17.14
CA TRP A 274 -1.64 -7.36 -16.68
C TRP A 274 -2.05 -5.91 -16.50
N ARG A 275 -3.32 -5.61 -16.77
CA ARG A 275 -3.90 -4.32 -16.46
C ARG A 275 -5.38 -4.47 -16.15
N ILE A 276 -5.77 -4.04 -14.96
CA ILE A 276 -7.18 -3.96 -14.58
C ILE A 276 -7.80 -2.78 -15.33
N LEU A 277 -8.90 -3.05 -16.03
CA LEU A 277 -9.72 -2.07 -16.73
C LEU A 277 -11.18 -2.48 -16.60
N LEU A 278 -12.08 -1.50 -16.61
CA LEU A 278 -13.51 -1.74 -16.69
C LEU A 278 -13.91 -2.07 -18.14
N PRO A 279 -15.13 -2.58 -18.38
CA PRO A 279 -15.63 -2.81 -19.74
C PRO A 279 -15.58 -1.52 -20.57
N GLY A 280 -15.09 -1.64 -21.78
CA GLY A 280 -14.89 -0.49 -22.66
C GLY A 280 -13.90 -0.75 -23.78
N ARG A 281 -13.73 0.26 -24.64
CA ARG A 281 -12.80 0.24 -25.76
C ARG A 281 -11.60 1.12 -25.42
N TYR A 282 -10.41 0.57 -25.59
CA TYR A 282 -9.15 1.20 -25.23
C TYR A 282 -8.13 1.04 -26.37
N THR A 283 -7.05 1.80 -26.29
CA THR A 283 -5.86 1.60 -27.13
C THR A 283 -4.66 1.43 -26.22
N LEU A 284 -3.96 0.31 -26.32
CA LEU A 284 -2.69 0.09 -25.65
C LEU A 284 -1.55 0.67 -26.47
N MET A 285 -0.66 1.38 -25.81
CA MET A 285 0.60 1.86 -26.37
C MET A 285 1.73 1.04 -25.76
N ALA A 286 2.37 0.19 -26.56
CA ALA A 286 3.47 -0.66 -26.13
C ALA A 286 4.78 -0.17 -26.75
N SER A 287 5.82 -0.03 -25.94
CA SER A 287 7.14 0.43 -26.39
C SER A 287 8.27 -0.19 -25.57
N SER A 288 9.46 -0.25 -26.17
CA SER A 288 10.71 -0.54 -25.46
C SER A 288 11.88 0.21 -26.11
N PRO A 289 13.03 0.38 -25.44
CA PRO A 289 14.15 1.13 -26.00
C PRO A 289 14.58 0.66 -27.39
N GLU A 290 14.57 -0.66 -27.62
CA GLU A 290 15.07 -1.29 -28.84
C GLU A 290 13.99 -1.52 -29.92
N HIS A 291 12.71 -1.32 -29.62
CA HIS A 291 11.61 -1.64 -30.53
C HIS A 291 10.75 -0.43 -30.85
N ASN A 292 10.11 -0.45 -32.02
CA ASN A 292 9.16 0.57 -32.43
C ASN A 292 7.95 0.56 -31.49
N GLU A 293 7.38 1.74 -31.26
CA GLU A 293 6.12 1.85 -30.53
C GLU A 293 4.98 1.30 -31.38
N LEU A 294 4.04 0.62 -30.72
CA LEU A 294 2.87 0.03 -31.35
C LEU A 294 1.60 0.42 -30.57
N GLU A 295 0.60 0.90 -31.31
CA GLU A 295 -0.76 1.10 -30.79
C GLU A 295 -1.63 -0.13 -31.12
N VAL A 296 -2.27 -0.71 -30.11
CA VAL A 296 -3.13 -1.90 -30.24
C VAL A 296 -4.52 -1.56 -29.70
N PRO A 297 -5.56 -1.49 -30.55
CA PRO A 297 -6.93 -1.34 -30.08
C PRO A 297 -7.38 -2.62 -29.36
N VAL A 298 -8.10 -2.46 -28.24
CA VAL A 298 -8.56 -3.55 -27.39
C VAL A 298 -9.96 -3.25 -26.86
N GLU A 299 -10.77 -4.29 -26.75
CA GLU A 299 -12.09 -4.24 -26.13
C GLU A 299 -12.11 -5.13 -24.88
N ILE A 300 -12.57 -4.54 -23.77
CA ILE A 300 -12.74 -5.22 -22.49
C ILE A 300 -14.22 -5.52 -22.32
N ILE A 301 -14.52 -6.81 -22.13
CA ILE A 301 -15.88 -7.33 -22.01
C ILE A 301 -16.10 -7.73 -20.55
N GLU A 302 -17.27 -7.38 -20.00
CA GLU A 302 -17.61 -7.73 -18.62
C GLU A 302 -17.58 -9.24 -18.40
N GLY A 303 -17.03 -9.67 -17.26
CA GLY A 303 -16.97 -11.08 -16.88
C GLY A 303 -15.95 -11.93 -17.64
N GLN A 304 -15.15 -11.34 -18.53
CA GLN A 304 -14.10 -12.05 -19.27
C GLN A 304 -12.76 -11.33 -19.15
N THR A 305 -11.68 -12.08 -18.89
CA THR A 305 -10.32 -11.54 -18.97
C THR A 305 -9.88 -11.51 -20.43
N THR A 306 -9.68 -10.32 -21.00
CA THR A 306 -9.21 -10.17 -22.37
C THR A 306 -7.72 -10.56 -22.46
N VAL A 307 -7.37 -11.45 -23.40
CA VAL A 307 -5.98 -11.83 -23.65
C VAL A 307 -5.48 -11.13 -24.92
N VAL A 308 -4.43 -10.32 -24.80
CA VAL A 308 -3.82 -9.59 -25.91
C VAL A 308 -2.34 -9.91 -25.96
N ASN A 309 -1.88 -10.64 -26.97
CA ASN A 309 -0.44 -10.84 -27.19
C ASN A 309 0.07 -9.81 -28.20
N ILE A 310 1.25 -9.26 -27.95
CA ILE A 310 1.83 -8.18 -28.75
C ILE A 310 3.19 -8.62 -29.28
N THR A 311 3.44 -8.39 -30.57
CA THR A 311 4.76 -8.55 -31.16
C THR A 311 5.34 -7.17 -31.45
N LEU A 312 6.41 -6.79 -30.75
CA LEU A 312 7.13 -5.55 -31.00
C LEU A 312 8.24 -5.80 -32.03
N ILE A 313 8.37 -4.90 -33.00
CA ILE A 313 9.39 -5.00 -34.06
C ILE A 313 10.61 -4.16 -33.68
N ARG A 314 11.80 -4.75 -33.76
CA ARG A 314 13.06 -4.03 -33.50
C ARG A 314 13.21 -2.79 -34.39
N LYS A 315 13.78 -1.73 -33.82
CA LYS A 315 14.17 -0.54 -34.58
C LYS A 315 15.29 -0.91 -35.56
N VAL A 316 15.15 -0.50 -36.82
CA VAL A 316 16.23 -0.64 -37.79
C VAL A 316 17.38 0.27 -37.35
N ARG A 317 18.52 -0.30 -36.96
CA ARG A 317 19.75 0.48 -36.77
C ARG A 317 20.24 0.90 -38.15
N SER A 318 20.12 2.17 -38.49
CA SER A 318 20.84 2.75 -39.63
C SER A 318 22.34 2.72 -39.30
N TYR A 319 23.03 1.69 -39.76
CA TYR A 319 24.49 1.65 -39.75
C TYR A 319 24.99 2.56 -40.89
N TYR A 320 25.43 3.78 -40.55
CA TYR A 320 26.25 4.58 -41.45
C TYR A 320 27.71 4.14 -41.29
N PRO A 321 28.35 3.53 -42.31
CA PRO A 321 29.77 3.26 -42.26
C PRO A 321 30.53 4.57 -42.49
N GLY A 322 31.21 5.06 -41.45
CA GLY A 322 32.38 5.94 -41.59
C GLY A 322 32.15 7.45 -41.48
N ALA A 323 32.43 7.99 -40.29
CA ALA A 323 33.23 9.20 -40.14
C ALA A 323 33.83 9.17 -38.73
N GLY A 324 35.14 8.90 -38.63
CA GLY A 324 35.86 8.97 -37.37
C GLY A 324 35.88 10.41 -36.87
N VAL A 325 35.37 10.63 -35.66
CA VAL A 325 35.61 11.84 -34.88
C VAL A 325 35.84 11.41 -33.43
N ASN A 326 37.06 11.67 -32.95
CA ASN A 326 37.46 11.57 -31.56
C ASN A 326 36.77 12.67 -30.72
N ASN A 327 36.69 12.42 -29.40
CA ASN A 327 36.23 13.31 -28.31
C ASN A 327 34.69 13.39 -28.16
N VAL A 328 34.07 13.40 -26.97
CA VAL A 328 34.46 13.60 -25.56
C VAL A 328 33.47 12.79 -24.70
N ASN A 329 33.84 12.47 -23.45
CA ASN A 329 32.99 11.99 -22.35
C ASN A 329 31.49 12.33 -22.48
N ALA A 330 30.65 11.31 -22.66
CA ALA A 330 29.22 11.40 -22.40
C ALA A 330 28.97 10.79 -21.02
N GLU A 331 28.70 11.64 -20.04
CA GLU A 331 28.23 11.24 -18.72
C GLU A 331 26.97 10.37 -18.84
N LYS A 332 26.94 9.30 -18.04
CA LYS A 332 25.74 8.50 -17.79
C LYS A 332 24.74 9.33 -17.00
N SER A 333 23.87 10.08 -17.68
CA SER A 333 22.61 10.55 -17.11
C SER A 333 21.48 9.67 -17.62
N GLY A 334 21.12 8.66 -16.82
CA GLY A 334 19.79 8.04 -16.94
C GLY A 334 18.72 9.09 -16.64
N PRO A 335 17.50 8.96 -17.16
CA PRO A 335 16.44 9.91 -16.85
C PRO A 335 16.18 9.86 -15.34
N THR A 336 16.36 11.00 -14.67
CA THR A 336 16.00 11.16 -13.26
C THR A 336 14.49 11.33 -13.14
N PHE A 337 13.98 10.89 -11.99
CA PHE A 337 12.56 10.83 -11.59
C PHE A 337 11.77 12.13 -11.82
N ALA A 338 12.44 13.28 -11.92
CA ALA A 338 11.82 14.59 -12.19
C ALA A 338 11.20 14.72 -13.61
N ASN A 339 11.71 14.00 -14.61
CA ASN A 339 11.30 14.20 -16.02
C ASN A 339 9.95 13.55 -16.39
N LEU A 340 9.37 12.72 -15.53
CA LEU A 340 8.05 12.12 -15.75
C LEU A 340 6.90 13.01 -15.25
N TYR A 341 7.19 13.98 -14.38
CA TYR A 341 6.19 14.81 -13.70
C TYR A 341 5.87 16.14 -14.40
N SER A 342 6.73 16.64 -15.29
CA SER A 342 6.52 17.93 -15.96
C SER A 342 5.36 17.91 -16.99
N ASN A 343 4.85 16.73 -17.35
CA ASN A 343 3.81 16.57 -18.38
C ASN A 343 2.39 16.35 -17.81
N VAL A 344 2.22 16.41 -16.49
CA VAL A 344 0.89 16.38 -15.85
C VAL A 344 0.52 17.81 -15.46
N LYS A 345 0.11 18.62 -16.44
CA LYS A 345 -0.76 19.77 -16.19
C LYS A 345 -2.18 19.35 -16.55
N PRO A 346 -3.17 19.43 -15.64
CA PRO A 346 -4.55 19.28 -16.04
C PRO A 346 -4.93 20.42 -17.00
N ASN A 347 -5.65 20.08 -18.07
CA ASN A 347 -6.36 21.06 -18.89
C ASN A 347 -7.34 21.81 -17.97
N LEU A 348 -6.97 23.03 -17.59
CA LEU A 348 -7.94 24.02 -17.13
C LEU A 348 -8.63 24.54 -18.38
N GLU A 349 -9.93 24.28 -18.49
CA GLU A 349 -10.79 24.91 -19.49
C GLU A 349 -10.80 26.43 -19.28
N ASP A 350 -10.72 27.15 -20.39
CA ASP A 350 -10.75 28.60 -20.47
C ASP A 350 -12.06 29.16 -19.90
N ASP A 351 -11.97 30.01 -18.88
CA ASP A 351 -12.92 31.10 -18.71
C ASP A 351 -12.17 32.37 -18.30
N VAL A 352 -12.39 33.39 -19.12
CA VAL A 352 -11.71 34.68 -19.12
C VAL A 352 -12.32 35.58 -18.04
N ASP A 353 -11.48 36.15 -17.16
CA ASP A 353 -11.61 37.57 -16.85
C ASP A 353 -10.26 38.20 -16.49
N THR A 354 -10.03 39.34 -17.12
CA THR A 354 -8.84 40.18 -17.07
C THR A 354 -8.77 41.00 -15.78
N THR A 355 -7.58 41.12 -15.17
CA THR A 355 -6.91 42.40 -14.89
C THR A 355 -5.66 42.25 -14.01
N ASP A 356 -4.53 42.54 -14.64
CA ASP A 356 -3.49 43.48 -14.20
C ASP A 356 -2.43 43.15 -13.12
N ASN A 357 -1.22 43.59 -13.50
CA ASN A 357 -0.03 43.96 -12.75
C ASN A 357 0.96 42.92 -12.19
N SER A 358 2.01 42.72 -13.00
CA SER A 358 3.42 43.00 -12.73
C SER A 358 4.03 42.54 -11.39
N LEU A 359 5.10 41.74 -11.49
CA LEU A 359 6.45 42.16 -11.08
C LEU A 359 7.50 41.10 -11.47
N SER A 360 8.60 41.61 -12.00
CA SER A 360 9.75 40.95 -12.61
C SER A 360 10.61 40.13 -11.63
N ALA A 361 11.11 39.00 -12.12
CA ALA A 361 12.14 38.18 -11.49
C ALA A 361 13.53 38.84 -11.49
N PRO A 362 14.40 38.57 -10.49
CA PRO A 362 15.84 38.70 -10.65
C PRO A 362 16.54 37.34 -10.82
N ASN A 363 17.50 37.36 -11.73
CA ASN A 363 18.47 36.32 -12.09
C ASN A 363 19.32 35.82 -10.91
N PHE A 364 19.55 34.51 -10.87
CA PHE A 364 20.63 33.87 -10.12
C PHE A 364 21.89 33.73 -11.00
N ASN A 365 23.04 34.14 -10.48
CA ASN A 365 24.34 33.69 -10.96
C ASN A 365 25.30 33.48 -9.78
N ASN A 366 26.06 32.39 -9.89
CA ASN A 366 27.31 32.04 -9.17
C ASN A 366 27.17 31.36 -7.79
N LEU A 367 27.48 30.05 -7.73
CA LEU A 367 28.78 29.55 -7.26
C LEU A 367 28.78 28.00 -7.21
N GLU A 368 29.75 27.39 -7.88
CA GLU A 368 30.08 25.95 -7.84
C GLU A 368 30.86 25.55 -6.57
N PRO A 369 30.95 24.23 -6.26
CA PRO A 369 31.27 23.71 -4.93
C PRO A 369 32.72 23.22 -4.75
N SER A 370 33.20 23.19 -3.51
CA SER A 370 34.45 22.51 -3.13
C SER A 370 34.16 21.16 -2.44
N LEU A 371 34.61 20.09 -3.09
CA LEU A 371 34.64 18.71 -2.58
C LEU A 371 35.87 18.49 -1.70
N SER A 372 35.71 17.80 -0.57
CA SER A 372 36.79 17.05 0.06
C SER A 372 36.35 15.60 0.32
N ARG A 373 37.13 14.69 -0.29
CA ARG A 373 37.04 13.23 -0.18
C ARG A 373 37.61 12.78 1.16
N ALA A 374 36.86 11.96 1.89
CA ALA A 374 37.44 11.00 2.83
C ALA A 374 37.08 9.59 2.35
N ARG A 375 38.13 8.80 2.06
CA ARG A 375 38.07 7.44 1.53
C ARG A 375 38.41 6.52 2.70
N ALA A 376 37.49 5.64 3.10
CA ALA A 376 37.79 4.55 4.02
C ALA A 376 37.53 3.22 3.31
N THR A 377 38.62 2.48 3.10
CA THR A 377 38.64 1.07 2.72
C THR A 377 38.70 0.24 3.99
N PHE A 378 37.84 -0.77 4.14
CA PHE A 378 38.30 -2.07 4.65
C PHE A 378 37.38 -3.25 4.30
N THR A 379 38.09 -4.36 4.13
CA THR A 379 37.83 -5.72 3.63
C THR A 379 36.56 -6.45 4.08
N GLY A 380 36.09 -7.34 3.21
CA GLY A 380 35.10 -8.36 3.53
C GLY A 380 35.65 -9.57 4.30
N ALA A 381 34.72 -10.34 4.87
CA ALA A 381 34.94 -11.69 5.35
C ALA A 381 33.70 -12.55 5.06
N ARG A 382 33.96 -13.81 4.72
CA ARG A 382 33.03 -14.81 4.17
C ARG A 382 32.25 -15.54 5.27
N TYR A 383 31.14 -16.12 4.83
CA TYR A 383 30.37 -17.20 5.45
C TYR A 383 31.20 -18.45 5.77
N SER A 384 30.93 -19.08 6.92
CA SER A 384 30.95 -20.54 7.13
C SER A 384 30.29 -20.92 8.46
N ASP A 385 29.26 -21.77 8.35
CA ASP A 385 28.83 -22.91 9.18
C ASP A 385 29.02 -22.89 10.72
N TYR A 386 27.92 -23.14 11.44
CA TYR A 386 27.94 -23.90 12.70
C TYR A 386 26.67 -24.74 12.87
N GLU A 387 26.87 -26.05 13.00
CA GLU A 387 25.93 -27.08 13.40
C GLU A 387 25.61 -27.06 14.90
N ASP A 388 24.55 -27.81 15.25
CA ASP A 388 23.94 -28.11 16.55
C ASP A 388 24.86 -28.53 17.73
N ILE A 389 24.28 -28.54 18.95
CA ILE A 389 24.50 -29.39 20.18
C ILE A 389 24.49 -28.54 21.50
N PRO A 390 23.95 -28.97 22.68
CA PRO A 390 22.58 -28.68 23.13
C PRO A 390 22.51 -28.07 24.56
N ALA A 391 21.30 -28.07 25.14
CA ALA A 391 20.92 -27.49 26.43
C ALA A 391 21.67 -27.98 27.68
N GLU A 392 22.00 -27.05 28.58
CA GLU A 392 22.18 -27.34 30.02
C GLU A 392 21.40 -26.34 30.90
N ARG A 393 20.60 -26.91 31.81
CA ARG A 393 19.97 -26.25 32.94
C ARG A 393 21.05 -25.85 33.96
N ARG A 394 21.04 -24.61 34.42
CA ARG A 394 21.50 -24.28 35.78
C ARG A 394 20.54 -23.31 36.46
N SER A 395 20.25 -23.66 37.70
CA SER A 395 19.29 -23.05 38.61
C SER A 395 20.01 -22.44 39.83
N TYR A 396 19.37 -21.40 40.38
CA TYR A 396 19.48 -20.79 41.73
C TYR A 396 20.49 -19.64 41.96
N PRO A 397 20.27 -18.75 42.96
CA PRO A 397 19.06 -18.45 43.75
C PRO A 397 18.72 -16.94 43.91
N PHE A 398 17.56 -16.71 44.51
CA PHE A 398 17.07 -15.48 45.14
C PHE A 398 18.08 -14.82 46.10
N ALA A 399 18.12 -13.48 46.10
CA ALA A 399 18.42 -12.68 47.29
C ALA A 399 17.68 -11.33 47.21
N ALA A 400 16.90 -11.05 48.26
CA ALA A 400 16.21 -9.80 48.49
C ALA A 400 17.10 -8.87 49.33
N SER A 401 17.13 -7.57 49.00
CA SER A 401 17.32 -6.49 49.98
C SER A 401 17.12 -5.13 49.30
N SER A 402 16.11 -4.38 49.75
CA SER A 402 16.09 -2.91 49.69
C SER A 402 17.04 -2.36 50.77
N PRO A 403 17.58 -1.15 50.61
CA PRO A 403 16.97 -0.03 51.32
C PRO A 403 16.93 1.32 50.58
N THR A 404 15.90 2.09 50.96
CA THR A 404 15.70 3.55 51.00
C THR A 404 16.82 4.52 50.55
N GLY A 405 16.44 5.54 49.79
CA GLY A 405 17.20 6.80 49.65
C GLY A 405 16.62 7.77 48.63
N THR A 406 15.88 8.77 49.10
CA THR A 406 15.39 9.95 48.37
C THR A 406 16.53 10.88 47.94
N ALA A 407 16.53 11.36 46.69
CA ALA A 407 17.06 12.68 46.31
C ALA A 407 16.59 13.11 44.90
N ALA A 408 16.41 14.41 44.73
CA ALA A 408 15.58 15.05 43.73
C ALA A 408 16.29 15.40 42.40
N ILE A 409 15.48 15.37 41.34
CA ILE A 409 15.36 16.27 40.19
C ILE A 409 16.37 17.43 40.12
N GLN A 410 17.13 17.49 39.03
CA GLN A 410 17.56 18.75 38.43
C GLN A 410 17.32 18.74 36.91
N ARG A 411 16.54 19.72 36.47
CA ARG A 411 16.16 20.02 35.09
C ARG A 411 17.37 20.46 34.28
N ARG A 412 17.42 20.07 33.00
CA ARG A 412 17.90 20.96 31.93
C ARG A 412 16.91 20.93 30.77
N THR A 413 16.27 22.07 30.60
CA THR A 413 15.48 22.49 29.45
C THR A 413 16.43 22.99 28.37
N SER A 414 16.21 22.55 27.12
CA SER A 414 16.50 23.36 25.93
C SER A 414 15.33 23.15 24.98
N VAL A 415 14.53 24.20 24.88
CA VAL A 415 13.46 24.42 23.91
C VAL A 415 14.14 24.84 22.62
N ASP A 416 13.76 24.23 21.50
CA ASP A 416 13.82 24.87 20.19
C ASP A 416 12.53 24.46 19.45
N ASP A 417 11.80 25.50 19.04
CA ASP A 417 10.44 25.52 18.50
C ASP A 417 10.35 24.98 17.07
N GLU A 418 9.36 24.13 16.78
CA GLU A 418 8.73 23.93 15.45
C GLU A 418 7.27 23.43 15.69
N PRO A 419 6.29 23.77 14.83
CA PRO A 419 4.90 23.95 15.23
C PRO A 419 4.09 22.63 15.31
N GLU A 420 3.24 22.56 16.33
CA GLU A 420 2.17 21.56 16.47
C GLU A 420 1.22 21.66 15.27
N PHE A 421 1.20 20.64 14.43
CA PHE A 421 0.09 20.40 13.51
C PHE A 421 -1.04 19.67 14.26
N LEU A 422 -2.19 20.32 14.25
CA LEU A 422 -3.46 19.89 14.82
C LEU A 422 -3.96 18.60 14.16
N GLU A 423 -3.90 17.48 14.86
CA GLU A 423 -4.75 16.31 14.63
C GLU A 423 -4.84 15.48 15.91
N ASP A 424 -5.66 15.94 16.86
CA ASP A 424 -6.41 15.13 17.85
C ASP A 424 -6.91 16.04 18.99
N THR A 425 -7.97 16.81 18.74
CA THR A 425 -8.90 17.22 19.79
C THR A 425 -10.23 17.48 19.12
N GLN A 426 -11.21 16.58 19.31
CA GLN A 426 -12.65 16.86 19.39
C GLN A 426 -13.40 15.52 19.47
N LEU A 427 -13.32 14.88 20.64
CA LEU A 427 -14.40 14.04 21.15
C LEU A 427 -14.53 14.40 22.62
N GLU A 428 -15.34 15.43 22.90
CA GLU A 428 -15.83 15.69 24.24
C GLU A 428 -16.84 14.61 24.64
N ASP A 429 -16.74 14.17 25.90
CA ASP A 429 -17.73 13.36 26.60
C ASP A 429 -19.14 13.99 26.54
N PRO A 430 -20.18 13.15 26.50
CA PRO A 430 -21.37 13.47 27.27
C PRO A 430 -21.73 12.34 28.24
N LEU A 431 -21.56 12.69 29.51
CA LEU A 431 -22.36 12.34 30.69
C LEU A 431 -23.64 11.50 30.45
N ASN A 432 -23.65 10.34 31.10
CA ASN A 432 -24.62 9.94 32.12
C ASN A 432 -26.09 10.35 31.91
N TYR A 433 -26.90 9.44 31.37
CA TYR A 433 -28.35 9.43 31.59
C TYR A 433 -28.82 8.03 31.99
N SER A 434 -29.08 7.87 33.29
CA SER A 434 -29.91 6.83 33.87
C SER A 434 -31.39 7.17 33.70
N SER A 435 -32.21 6.25 33.16
CA SER A 435 -33.66 6.19 33.37
C SER A 435 -34.23 4.83 32.92
N PRO A 436 -35.40 4.42 33.46
CA PRO A 436 -35.59 3.08 34.01
C PRO A 436 -36.12 2.03 33.03
N VAL A 437 -35.75 0.78 33.32
CA VAL A 437 -36.26 -0.44 32.68
C VAL A 437 -37.68 -0.72 33.14
N THR A 438 -38.64 -0.68 32.22
CA THR A 438 -39.97 -1.26 32.41
C THR A 438 -39.93 -2.71 31.94
N ALA A 439 -40.10 -3.65 32.87
CA ALA A 439 -40.11 -5.08 32.59
C ALA A 439 -41.36 -5.49 31.81
N VAL A 440 -41.18 -6.11 30.65
CA VAL A 440 -42.20 -6.92 29.98
C VAL A 440 -41.68 -8.34 29.87
N ARG A 441 -42.32 -9.25 30.62
CA ARG A 441 -42.16 -10.71 30.53
C ARG A 441 -42.61 -11.17 29.15
N SER A 442 -41.76 -11.85 28.40
CA SER A 442 -42.20 -12.78 27.36
C SER A 442 -41.29 -14.00 27.31
N THR A 443 -41.91 -15.12 26.98
CA THR A 443 -41.53 -16.51 27.24
C THR A 443 -40.44 -17.04 26.31
N THR A 444 -39.50 -17.80 26.89
CA THR A 444 -38.45 -18.57 26.22
C THR A 444 -38.97 -19.75 25.40
N PRO A 445 -38.32 -20.06 24.27
CA PRO A 445 -38.13 -21.45 23.84
C PRO A 445 -36.63 -21.82 23.83
N THR A 446 -36.34 -23.02 24.32
CA THR A 446 -35.04 -23.72 24.34
C THR A 446 -34.31 -23.74 23.00
N PRO A 447 -32.97 -23.51 22.96
CA PRO A 447 -32.17 -23.76 21.76
C PRO A 447 -31.68 -25.21 21.69
N LEU A 448 -31.88 -25.83 20.53
CA LEU A 448 -31.26 -27.08 20.11
C LEU A 448 -29.74 -26.87 19.88
N ASN A 449 -28.92 -27.75 20.47
CA ASN A 449 -27.47 -27.77 20.28
C ASN A 449 -27.10 -28.21 18.84
N PRO A 450 -26.26 -27.47 18.10
CA PRO A 450 -25.61 -27.98 16.89
C PRO A 450 -24.35 -28.81 17.24
N PRO A 451 -23.90 -29.71 16.36
CA PRO A 451 -22.82 -30.65 16.64
C PRO A 451 -21.45 -29.96 16.75
N ALA A 452 -20.64 -30.40 17.72
CA ALA A 452 -19.28 -29.97 17.91
C ALA A 452 -18.38 -30.46 16.77
N TRP A 453 -17.65 -29.53 16.13
CA TRP A 453 -16.58 -29.83 15.20
C TRP A 453 -15.22 -29.73 15.92
N PRO A 454 -14.23 -30.56 15.54
CA PRO A 454 -13.01 -30.73 16.33
C PRO A 454 -12.18 -29.44 16.40
N VAL A 455 -11.91 -29.01 17.63
CA VAL A 455 -10.99 -27.92 17.95
C VAL A 455 -9.57 -28.38 17.58
N ALA A 456 -9.02 -27.84 16.49
CA ALA A 456 -7.60 -27.92 16.21
C ALA A 456 -6.86 -27.13 17.31
N LYS A 457 -6.14 -27.85 18.20
CA LYS A 457 -5.21 -27.25 19.16
C LYS A 457 -4.03 -26.67 18.39
N LEU A 458 -4.12 -25.40 18.01
CA LEU A 458 -2.94 -24.60 17.68
C LEU A 458 -2.17 -24.35 18.99
N ARG A 459 -1.09 -25.10 19.18
CA ARG A 459 -0.07 -24.77 20.19
C ARG A 459 0.54 -23.43 19.80
N THR A 460 0.22 -22.40 20.56
CA THR A 460 0.91 -21.12 20.51
C THR A 460 2.31 -21.32 21.11
N HIS A 461 3.31 -21.52 20.25
CA HIS A 461 4.68 -21.25 20.65
C HIS A 461 4.87 -19.74 20.60
N ARG A 462 5.06 -19.14 21.78
CA ARG A 462 5.61 -17.79 21.92
C ARG A 462 6.96 -17.77 21.21
N TRP A 463 7.09 -16.90 20.22
CA TRP A 463 8.37 -16.39 19.72
C TRP A 463 8.56 -14.99 20.27
#